data_AF-A0A2W0ET84-F1
#
_entry.id   AF-A0A2W0ET84-F1
#
_cell.length_a   1.000
_cell.length_b   1.000
_cell.length_c   1.000
_cell.angle_alpha   90.00
_cell.angle_beta   90.00
_cell.angle_gamma   90.00
#
_symmetry.space_group_name_H-M   'P 1'
#
loop_
_entity.id
_entity.type
_entity.pdbx_description
1 polymer ?
#
loop_
_entity_poly.entity_id
_entity_poly.type
_entity_poly.pdbx_seq_one_letter_code
_entity_poly.pdbx_strand_id
1 'polypeptide(L)'
;MGLGTLRDVIGDFKTAEGDKIDLSTLDANVATAVNDAFSFIGANAFSANATGQVRFAGGILFGSTDADTAAEFEISLVGVATLVNTDIIA
;
A
#
# COMPACT_ATOMS: atom_id res chain seq x y z
N MET A 1 -5.36 -7.58 -7.60
CA MET A 1 -5.92 -6.43 -6.87
C MET A 1 -6.48 -5.46 -7.88
N GLY A 2 -7.58 -4.76 -7.58
CA GLY A 2 -8.21 -3.84 -8.53
C GLY A 2 -7.67 -2.40 -8.42
N LEU A 3 -7.83 -1.65 -9.50
CA LEU A 3 -7.48 -0.23 -9.60
C LEU A 3 -8.74 0.61 -9.81
N GLY A 4 -8.76 1.85 -9.30
CA GLY A 4 -9.88 2.75 -9.58
C GLY A 4 -11.19 2.25 -8.97
N THR A 5 -12.21 2.01 -9.79
CA THR A 5 -13.52 1.51 -9.32
C THR A 5 -13.48 0.07 -8.79
N LEU A 6 -12.40 -0.66 -9.04
CA LEU A 6 -12.15 -2.01 -8.52
C LEU A 6 -11.25 -2.00 -7.28
N ARG A 7 -10.85 -0.82 -6.79
CA ARG A 7 -10.05 -0.70 -5.56
C ARG A 7 -10.79 -1.28 -4.38
N ASP A 8 -10.06 -1.84 -3.43
CA ASP A 8 -10.66 -2.27 -2.18
C ASP A 8 -11.01 -1.05 -1.33
N VAL A 9 -12.11 -1.14 -0.58
CA VAL A 9 -12.57 -0.06 0.30
C VAL A 9 -12.79 -0.61 1.69
N ILE A 10 -11.99 -0.11 2.64
CA ILE A 10 -12.10 -0.42 4.07
C ILE A 10 -12.80 0.76 4.74
N GLY A 11 -14.00 0.51 5.25
CA GLY A 11 -14.90 1.55 5.78
C GLY A 11 -14.65 1.91 7.25
N ASP A 12 -13.98 1.03 7.98
CA ASP A 12 -13.94 1.00 9.45
C ASP A 12 -12.52 0.83 10.00
N PHE A 13 -11.49 1.13 9.20
CA PHE A 13 -10.10 1.02 9.62
C PHE A 13 -9.76 2.04 10.72
N LYS A 14 -9.23 1.55 11.83
CA LYS A 14 -8.88 2.36 12.99
C LYS A 14 -7.46 2.07 13.45
N THR A 15 -6.53 2.91 13.00
CA THR A 15 -5.15 2.94 13.51
C THR A 15 -5.10 3.07 15.03
N ALA A 16 -6.03 3.85 15.62
CA ALA A 16 -6.13 4.04 17.07
C ALA A 16 -6.56 2.77 17.84
N GLU A 17 -7.27 1.83 17.20
CA GLU A 17 -7.64 0.55 17.80
C GLU A 17 -6.61 -0.56 17.52
N GLY A 18 -5.55 -0.24 16.76
CA GLY A 18 -4.45 -1.15 16.44
C GLY A 18 -4.67 -1.98 15.18
N ASP A 19 -5.60 -1.57 14.30
CA ASP A 19 -5.78 -2.21 13.01
C ASP A 19 -4.51 -2.10 12.16
N LYS A 20 -4.17 -3.19 11.48
CA LYS A 20 -2.98 -3.28 10.63
C LYS A 20 -3.33 -3.85 9.27
N ILE A 21 -2.64 -3.35 8.25
CA ILE A 21 -2.71 -3.86 6.89
C ILE A 21 -1.54 -4.80 6.71
N ASP A 22 -1.83 -6.09 6.54
CA ASP A 22 -0.82 -7.11 6.29
C ASP A 22 -0.60 -7.30 4.79
N LEU A 23 0.56 -6.84 4.33
CA LEU A 23 1.07 -6.99 2.97
C LEU A 23 2.24 -7.98 2.91
N SER A 24 2.63 -8.62 4.02
CA SER A 24 3.78 -9.53 4.06
C SER A 24 3.56 -10.81 3.24
N THR A 25 2.32 -11.12 2.90
CA THR A 25 1.95 -12.25 2.04
C THR A 25 1.88 -11.87 0.56
N LEU A 26 1.95 -10.58 0.26
CA LEU A 26 1.93 -10.07 -1.10
C LEU A 26 3.36 -9.83 -1.54
N ASP A 27 3.67 -10.32 -2.74
CA ASP A 27 4.99 -10.15 -3.31
C ASP A 27 5.15 -8.71 -3.83
N ALA A 28 6.09 -7.99 -3.23
CA ALA A 28 6.43 -6.63 -3.59
C ALA A 28 7.17 -6.53 -4.92
N ASN A 29 7.64 -7.65 -5.48
CA ASN A 29 8.34 -7.68 -6.76
C ASN A 29 7.96 -8.92 -7.57
N VAL A 30 7.01 -8.75 -8.49
CA VAL A 30 6.56 -9.85 -9.37
C VAL A 30 7.65 -10.36 -10.33
N ALA A 31 8.79 -9.67 -10.46
CA ALA A 31 9.91 -10.11 -11.29
C ALA A 31 10.85 -11.09 -10.55
N THR A 32 10.73 -11.24 -9.24
CA THR A 32 11.48 -12.21 -8.45
C THR A 32 10.58 -13.41 -8.12
N ALA A 33 11.19 -14.56 -7.83
CA ALA A 33 10.46 -15.75 -7.35
C ALA A 33 10.44 -15.83 -5.81
N VAL A 34 10.92 -14.78 -5.15
CA VAL A 34 10.98 -14.64 -3.70
C VAL A 34 9.98 -13.59 -3.29
N ASN A 35 9.25 -13.85 -2.22
CA ASN A 35 8.31 -12.90 -1.65
C ASN A 35 9.08 -11.70 -1.08
N ASP A 36 9.13 -10.61 -1.85
CA ASP A 36 9.78 -9.37 -1.44
C ASP A 36 8.85 -8.58 -0.53
N ALA A 37 9.42 -7.93 0.50
CA ALA A 37 8.67 -7.11 1.44
C ALA A 37 8.43 -5.70 0.90
N PHE A 38 7.23 -5.15 1.14
CA PHE A 38 6.93 -3.77 0.79
C PHE A 38 7.63 -2.75 1.69
N SER A 39 7.98 -1.60 1.13
CA SER A 39 8.55 -0.46 1.84
C SER A 39 7.57 0.70 1.87
N PHE A 40 7.14 1.10 3.06
CA PHE A 40 6.26 2.25 3.22
C PHE A 40 7.03 3.56 3.14
N ILE A 41 6.75 4.34 2.09
CA ILE A 41 7.37 5.64 1.83
C ILE A 41 6.54 6.81 2.38
N GLY A 42 5.47 6.55 3.13
CA GLY A 42 4.59 7.60 3.67
C GLY A 42 3.70 8.21 2.59
N ALA A 43 3.56 9.53 2.60
CA ALA A 43 2.78 10.28 1.60
C ALA A 43 3.60 10.71 0.38
N ASN A 44 4.86 10.27 0.28
CA ASN A 44 5.73 10.61 -0.84
C ASN A 44 5.17 10.07 -2.16
N ALA A 45 5.47 10.74 -3.27
CA ALA A 45 5.13 10.24 -4.60
C ALA A 45 6.04 9.06 -4.98
N PHE A 46 5.51 8.13 -5.78
CA PHE A 46 6.32 7.09 -6.38
C PHE A 46 7.47 7.69 -7.19
N SER A 47 8.64 7.09 -7.05
CA SER A 47 9.83 7.49 -7.81
C SER A 47 9.90 6.72 -9.13
N ALA A 48 10.92 6.97 -9.95
CA ALA A 48 11.15 6.19 -11.17
C ALA A 48 11.43 4.69 -10.91
N ASN A 49 11.64 4.30 -9.65
CA ASN A 49 11.67 2.91 -9.23
C ASN A 49 10.81 2.75 -7.97
N ALA A 50 9.52 2.46 -8.16
CA ALA A 50 8.58 2.21 -7.09
C ALA A 50 8.45 0.72 -6.71
N THR A 51 9.36 -0.14 -7.18
CA THR A 51 9.29 -1.59 -6.94
C THR A 51 9.15 -1.86 -5.44
N GLY A 52 8.04 -2.47 -5.07
CA GLY A 52 7.73 -2.80 -3.70
C GLY A 52 7.52 -1.60 -2.79
N GLN A 53 7.13 -0.43 -3.30
CA GLN A 53 6.84 0.74 -2.49
C GLN A 53 5.34 0.86 -2.25
N VAL A 54 4.98 1.25 -1.02
CA VAL A 54 3.61 1.59 -0.64
C VAL A 54 3.56 3.00 -0.09
N ARG A 55 2.53 3.75 -0.50
CA ARG A 55 2.31 5.15 -0.10
C ARG A 55 0.87 5.37 0.30
N PHE A 56 0.64 6.23 1.28
CA PHE A 56 -0.69 6.60 1.72
C PHE A 56 -0.93 8.08 1.49
N ALA A 57 -1.94 8.41 0.68
CA ALA A 57 -2.28 9.79 0.36
C ALA A 57 -3.80 9.96 0.26
N GLY A 58 -4.34 10.95 0.99
CA GLY A 58 -5.74 11.34 0.88
C GLY A 58 -6.74 10.25 1.26
N GLY A 59 -6.41 9.37 2.21
CA GLY A 59 -7.27 8.25 2.59
C GLY A 59 -7.16 7.04 1.67
N ILE A 60 -6.16 6.98 0.78
CA ILE A 60 -5.94 5.85 -0.12
C ILE A 60 -4.51 5.35 0.05
N LEU A 61 -4.35 4.06 0.29
CA LEU A 61 -3.10 3.34 0.22
C LEU A 61 -2.89 2.88 -1.22
N PHE A 62 -1.79 3.27 -1.82
CA PHE A 62 -1.34 2.85 -3.13
C PHE A 62 -0.13 1.96 -2.94
N GLY A 63 -0.05 0.87 -3.69
CA GLY A 63 1.13 0.04 -3.72
C GLY A 63 1.58 -0.28 -5.13
N SER A 64 2.90 -0.32 -5.30
CA SER A 64 3.56 -0.66 -6.53
C SER A 64 4.41 -1.92 -6.35
N THR A 65 4.34 -2.82 -7.32
CA THR A 65 5.02 -4.11 -7.37
C THR A 65 6.07 -4.20 -8.47
N ASP A 66 6.23 -3.15 -9.27
CA ASP A 66 7.22 -3.09 -10.35
C ASP A 66 7.95 -1.75 -10.41
N ALA A 67 8.92 -1.65 -11.33
CA ALA A 67 9.78 -0.48 -11.45
C ALA A 67 9.12 0.60 -12.31
N ASP A 68 7.97 1.11 -11.88
CA ASP A 68 7.27 2.18 -12.56
C ASP A 68 6.84 3.33 -11.62
N THR A 69 5.99 4.23 -12.10
CA THR A 69 5.46 5.37 -11.32
C THR A 69 3.96 5.24 -11.04
N ALA A 70 3.35 4.13 -11.46
CA ALA A 70 1.96 3.81 -11.27
C ALA A 70 1.77 3.02 -9.96
N ALA A 71 0.51 2.83 -9.60
CA ALA A 71 0.14 1.92 -8.54
C ALA A 71 -0.46 0.68 -9.19
N GLU A 72 -0.11 -0.50 -8.69
CA GLU A 72 -0.66 -1.78 -9.14
C GLU A 72 -1.86 -2.17 -8.29
N PHE A 73 -1.97 -1.61 -7.08
CA PHE A 73 -3.14 -1.75 -6.23
C PHE A 73 -3.46 -0.49 -5.43
N GLU A 74 -4.75 -0.32 -5.16
CA GLU A 74 -5.29 0.77 -4.35
C GLU A 74 -6.21 0.21 -3.27
N ILE A 75 -6.08 0.71 -2.04
CA ILE A 75 -6.97 0.41 -0.91
C ILE A 75 -7.45 1.74 -0.32
N SER A 76 -8.73 2.03 -0.46
CA SER A 76 -9.35 3.22 0.12
C SER A 76 -9.68 2.95 1.59
N LEU A 77 -9.16 3.78 2.47
CA LEU A 77 -9.35 3.76 3.90
C LEU A 77 -10.27 4.93 4.30
N VAL A 78 -11.56 4.65 4.44
CA VAL A 78 -12.56 5.68 4.78
C VAL A 78 -12.44 6.04 6.25
N GLY A 79 -12.39 7.35 6.55
CA GLY A 79 -12.27 7.84 7.93
C GLY A 79 -10.84 7.84 8.49
N VAL A 80 -9.85 7.39 7.71
CA VAL A 80 -8.43 7.39 8.11
C VAL A 80 -7.74 8.65 7.61
N ALA A 81 -7.30 9.49 8.54
CA ALA A 81 -6.58 10.72 8.21
C ALA A 81 -5.09 10.48 7.98
N THR A 82 -4.49 9.57 8.74
CA THR A 82 -3.05 9.28 8.74
C THR A 82 -2.81 7.80 8.95
N LEU A 83 -1.93 7.23 8.13
CA LEU A 83 -1.41 5.88 8.25
C LEU A 83 0.10 5.96 8.49
N VAL A 84 0.62 5.20 9.45
CA VAL A 84 2.06 5.16 9.77
C VAL A 84 2.64 3.79 9.47
N ASN A 85 3.97 3.70 9.41
CA ASN A 85 4.67 2.44 9.11
C ASN A 85 4.33 1.32 10.10
N THR A 86 3.95 1.64 11.34
CA THR A 86 3.54 0.63 12.34
C THR A 86 2.19 -0.03 12.05
N ASP A 87 1.38 0.60 11.19
CA ASP A 87 0.07 0.10 10.76
C ASP A 87 0.21 -0.82 9.54
N ILE A 88 1.38 -0.89 8.93
CA ILE A 88 1.67 -1.77 7.78
C ILE A 88 2.60 -2.88 8.24
N ILE A 89 2.22 -4.12 7.92
CA ILE A 89 3.08 -5.28 8.07
C ILE A 89 3.54 -5.64 6.65
N ALA A 90 4.86 -5.66 6.44
CA ALA A 90 5.50 -5.99 5.18
C ALA A 90 6.57 -7.04 5.40
#